data_AF-A0A947P094-F1
#
_entry.id   AF-A0A947P094-F1
#
_cell.length_a   1.000
_cell.length_b   1.000
_cell.length_c   1.000
_cell.angle_alpha   90.00
_cell.angle_beta   90.00
_cell.angle_gamma   90.00
#
_symmetry.space_group_name_H-M   'P 1'
#
loop_
_entity.id
_entity.type
_entity.pdbx_description
1 polymer ?
#
loop_
_entity_poly.entity_id
_entity_poly.type
_entity_poly.pdbx_seq_one_letter_code
_entity_poly.pdbx_strand_id
1 'polypeptide(L)'
;MKIIKNNKGYVALILVLIVASVALAVGISISLSGISEVKMAFSETQSEKAYNYALSCQEEALNYIKSNWESYNSTLNFADGTCTLEISVGFGNGSDGALSVAGETTIDDVKRPLANGNYGAGEAEENKITISNAAGEGSFSVDDDVLLIQMNNNDFPNNLAGQYEEMTISGINGDEILFDENMGNSYIQDGVGEKVQVIRIPQYTNVTIVDGATLTTDGWDGNVGGILAFKANNNLNFEGSGQISVVGKGYRGGSCGNCGFDAWGQCGEGITGVGSGGGATPVDNYEVWWWWPHTFPDTGSNGGAGGYYRTLYLGTAGGGGSNVTVGGEGIDFLGAIADFGNDLSYDLSNKLIFGGGGGGGGGNNGVTPNPDGGAGGGTAYIYAQYTNNANITAKGGAGVGRSGSIIGAVGGGGAGGDIFLRAATLTTNIMDISGGAGGQDTFDAGGAGGEGGLDATTTEGNAIINVIGTATDDTGSYVRKIEIEADSDLNIINWQELTN
;
A
#
# COMPACT_ATOMS: atom_id res chain seq x y z
N MET A 1 104.92 -16.76 -13.73
CA MET A 1 104.66 -15.70 -12.74
C MET A 1 103.24 -15.90 -12.20
N LYS A 2 103.11 -16.47 -10.99
CA LYS A 2 101.82 -16.89 -10.41
C LYS A 2 101.23 -15.68 -9.67
N ILE A 3 100.31 -14.95 -10.31
CA ILE A 3 99.62 -13.81 -9.69
C ILE A 3 98.60 -14.38 -8.70
N ILE A 4 98.94 -14.37 -7.41
CA ILE A 4 98.00 -14.67 -6.32
C ILE A 4 97.12 -13.42 -6.16
N LYS A 5 95.92 -13.42 -6.73
CA LYS A 5 94.92 -12.36 -6.52
C LYS A 5 94.54 -12.32 -5.04
N ASN A 6 94.82 -11.21 -4.38
CA ASN A 6 94.49 -10.97 -2.98
C ASN A 6 92.98 -10.64 -2.86
N ASN A 7 92.14 -11.67 -2.75
CA ASN A 7 90.68 -11.58 -2.72
C ASN A 7 90.09 -10.90 -1.45
N LYS A 8 90.94 -10.48 -0.49
CA LYS A 8 90.48 -9.87 0.77
C LYS A 8 89.84 -8.48 0.58
N GLY A 9 90.21 -7.73 -0.46
CA GLY A 9 89.63 -6.40 -0.75
C GLY A 9 88.22 -6.47 -1.36
N TYR A 10 87.93 -7.48 -2.18
CA TYR A 10 86.63 -7.65 -2.84
C TYR A 10 85.53 -8.07 -1.84
N VAL A 11 85.89 -8.93 -0.87
CA VAL A 11 84.99 -9.34 0.21
C VAL A 11 84.61 -8.14 1.08
N ALA A 12 85.57 -7.27 1.43
CA ALA A 12 85.29 -6.07 2.22
C ALA A 12 84.37 -5.08 1.48
N LEU A 13 84.55 -4.91 0.16
CA LEU A 13 83.71 -4.02 -0.65
C LEU A 13 82.27 -4.54 -0.77
N ILE A 14 82.08 -5.84 -0.99
CA ILE A 14 80.75 -6.47 -1.02
C ILE A 14 80.06 -6.34 0.34
N LEU A 15 80.79 -6.54 1.44
CA LEU A 15 80.24 -6.44 2.78
C LEU A 15 79.73 -5.02 3.08
N VAL A 16 80.48 -3.99 2.67
CA VAL A 16 80.05 -2.59 2.76
C VAL A 16 78.82 -2.31 1.89
N LEU A 17 78.76 -2.85 0.67
CA LEU A 17 77.60 -2.70 -0.21
C LEU A 17 76.34 -3.37 0.36
N ILE A 18 76.48 -4.58 0.93
CA ILE A 18 75.36 -5.28 1.57
C ILE A 18 74.87 -4.48 2.78
N VAL A 19 75.76 -4.04 3.66
CA VAL A 19 75.40 -3.22 4.83
C VAL A 19 74.75 -1.90 4.40
N ALA A 20 75.26 -1.23 3.37
CA ALA A 20 74.65 0.00 2.84
C ALA A 20 73.26 -0.26 2.23
N SER A 21 73.08 -1.36 1.50
CA SER A 21 71.79 -1.74 0.91
C SER A 21 70.74 -2.08 1.98
N VAL A 22 71.13 -2.80 3.04
CA VAL A 22 70.24 -3.13 4.17
C VAL A 22 69.88 -1.87 4.95
N ALA A 23 70.85 -0.99 5.22
CA ALA A 23 70.58 0.29 5.89
C ALA A 23 69.61 1.17 5.08
N LEU A 24 69.77 1.21 3.75
CA LEU A 24 68.86 1.95 2.86
C LEU A 24 67.46 1.32 2.86
N ALA A 25 67.36 -0.02 2.79
CA ALA A 25 66.09 -0.72 2.82
C ALA A 25 65.33 -0.48 4.13
N VAL A 26 66.02 -0.53 5.27
CA VAL A 26 65.43 -0.21 6.59
C VAL A 26 65.00 1.26 6.65
N GLY A 27 65.82 2.18 6.13
CA GLY A 27 65.49 3.60 6.08
C GLY A 27 64.22 3.89 5.26
N ILE A 28 64.11 3.28 4.07
CA ILE A 28 62.94 3.41 3.20
C ILE A 28 61.69 2.82 3.87
N SER A 29 61.79 1.65 4.51
CA SER A 29 60.67 1.03 5.22
C SER A 29 60.14 1.91 6.36
N ILE A 30 61.01 2.52 7.17
CA ILE A 30 60.61 3.43 8.25
C ILE A 30 59.92 4.68 7.68
N SER A 31 60.45 5.24 6.59
CA SER A 31 59.81 6.38 5.92
C SER A 31 58.43 6.04 5.34
N LEU A 32 58.27 4.85 4.75
CA LEU A 32 56.97 4.37 4.23
C LEU A 32 55.95 4.16 5.36
N SER A 33 56.37 3.59 6.48
CA SER A 33 55.51 3.45 7.67
C SER A 33 55.07 4.82 8.20
N GLY A 34 55.99 5.78 8.30
CA GLY A 34 55.65 7.14 8.72
C GLY A 34 54.67 7.84 7.77
N ILE A 35 54.82 7.65 6.45
CA ILE A 35 53.86 8.18 5.46
C ILE A 35 52.47 7.52 5.62
N SER A 36 52.41 6.23 5.92
CA SER A 36 51.15 5.52 6.17
C SER A 36 50.43 6.05 7.41
N GLU A 37 51.16 6.30 8.50
CA GLU A 37 50.60 6.88 9.73
C GLU A 37 50.07 8.29 9.48
N VAL A 38 50.81 9.14 8.75
CA VAL A 38 50.36 10.48 8.39
C VAL A 38 49.10 10.44 7.51
N LYS A 39 49.04 9.53 6.53
CA LYS A 39 47.84 9.35 5.69
C LYS A 39 46.63 8.89 6.50
N MET A 40 46.83 7.99 7.45
CA MET A 40 45.76 7.49 8.31
C MET A 40 45.23 8.60 9.23
N ALA A 41 46.12 9.32 9.91
CA ALA A 41 45.76 10.46 10.75
C ALA A 41 45.06 11.59 9.95
N PHE A 42 45.50 11.83 8.72
CA PHE A 42 44.84 12.78 7.82
C PHE A 42 43.44 12.31 7.42
N SER A 43 43.29 11.04 7.05
CA SER A 43 41.98 10.44 6.73
C SER A 43 41.00 10.52 7.91
N GLU A 44 41.50 10.33 9.14
CA GLU A 44 40.71 10.46 10.38
C GLU A 44 40.25 11.91 10.57
N THR A 45 41.16 12.87 10.38
CA THR A 45 40.84 14.31 10.47
C THR A 45 39.78 14.72 9.43
N GLN A 46 39.88 14.23 8.20
CA GLN A 46 38.90 14.58 7.14
C GLN A 46 37.54 13.91 7.37
N SER A 47 37.53 12.68 7.89
CA SER A 47 36.31 12.01 8.36
C SER A 47 35.62 12.82 9.46
N GLU A 48 36.37 13.34 10.43
CA GLU A 48 35.83 14.18 11.51
C GLU A 48 35.26 15.50 10.97
N LYS A 49 35.90 16.11 9.95
CA LYS A 49 35.33 17.29 9.28
C LYS A 49 34.01 16.99 8.59
N ALA A 50 33.93 15.90 7.83
CA ALA A 50 32.69 15.48 7.18
C ALA A 50 31.56 15.27 8.20
N TYR A 51 31.88 14.68 9.35
CA TYR A 51 30.94 14.54 10.46
C TYR A 51 30.47 15.89 11.03
N ASN A 52 31.40 16.84 11.25
CA ASN A 52 31.04 18.19 11.72
C ASN A 52 30.18 18.98 10.71
N TYR A 53 30.40 18.77 9.41
CA TYR A 53 29.51 19.32 8.38
C TYR A 53 28.11 18.71 8.47
N ALA A 54 27.99 17.39 8.66
CA ALA A 54 26.70 16.72 8.86
C ALA A 54 25.97 17.25 10.11
N LEU A 55 26.67 17.45 11.23
CA LEU A 55 26.10 18.07 12.44
C LEU A 55 25.59 19.49 12.19
N SER A 56 26.28 20.27 11.36
CA SER A 56 25.82 21.62 11.02
C SER A 56 24.49 21.59 10.25
N CYS A 57 24.32 20.64 9.33
CA CYS A 57 23.03 20.40 8.68
C CYS A 57 21.97 19.89 9.64
N GLN A 58 22.34 19.05 10.61
CA GLN A 58 21.41 18.55 11.61
C GLN A 58 20.83 19.70 12.44
N GLU A 59 21.65 20.66 12.85
CA GLU A 59 21.18 21.85 13.56
C GLU A 59 20.24 22.71 12.70
N GLU A 60 20.56 22.90 11.42
CA GLU A 60 19.70 23.62 10.48
C GLU A 60 18.36 22.88 10.27
N ALA A 61 18.40 21.56 10.06
CA ALA A 61 17.22 20.73 9.88
C ALA A 61 16.30 20.77 11.11
N LEU A 62 16.88 20.65 12.31
CA LEU A 62 16.11 20.71 13.56
C LEU A 62 15.48 22.10 13.76
N ASN A 63 16.21 23.18 13.46
CA ASN A 63 15.68 24.54 13.54
C ASN A 63 14.54 24.76 12.53
N TYR A 64 14.67 24.18 11.33
CA TYR A 64 13.64 24.24 10.30
C TYR A 64 12.38 23.51 10.76
N ILE A 65 12.47 22.23 11.13
CA ILE A 65 11.32 21.40 11.54
C ILE A 65 10.60 21.99 12.75
N LYS A 66 11.35 22.52 13.72
CA LYS A 66 10.78 23.19 14.89
C LYS A 66 9.94 24.41 14.52
N SER A 67 10.24 25.06 13.41
CA SER A 67 9.54 26.26 12.94
C SER A 67 8.47 25.94 11.90
N ASN A 68 8.71 24.95 11.04
CA ASN A 68 7.85 24.50 9.95
C ASN A 68 7.91 22.97 9.86
N TRP A 69 6.80 22.29 10.17
CA TRP A 69 6.72 20.84 10.09
C TRP A 69 6.47 20.38 8.64
N GLU A 70 7.44 20.64 7.76
CA GLU A 70 7.36 20.49 6.31
C GLU A 70 8.60 19.77 5.76
N SER A 71 8.45 19.07 4.63
CA SER A 71 9.59 18.51 3.91
C SER A 71 10.46 19.64 3.36
N TYR A 72 11.77 19.51 3.51
CA TYR A 72 12.73 20.57 3.17
C TYR A 72 14.06 19.99 2.74
N ASN A 73 14.59 20.46 1.62
CA ASN A 73 15.92 20.10 1.15
C ASN A 73 16.80 21.34 1.05
N SER A 74 18.08 21.19 1.39
CA SER A 74 19.04 22.28 1.28
C SER A 74 20.46 21.77 1.16
N THR A 75 21.34 22.62 0.61
CA THR A 75 22.78 22.36 0.56
C THR A 75 23.52 23.55 1.14
N LEU A 76 24.22 23.31 2.25
CA LEU A 76 25.12 24.26 2.88
C LEU A 76 26.52 24.08 2.30
N ASN A 77 27.11 25.17 1.80
CA ASN A 77 28.44 25.17 1.20
C ASN A 77 29.47 25.71 2.20
N PHE A 78 30.57 24.98 2.38
CA PHE A 78 31.73 25.37 3.16
C PHE A 78 32.95 25.57 2.24
N ALA A 79 34.03 26.14 2.78
CA ALA A 79 35.25 26.37 2.01
C ALA A 79 35.88 25.07 1.46
N ASP A 80 35.82 23.99 2.26
CA ASP A 80 36.50 22.71 1.97
C ASP A 80 35.51 21.52 1.94
N GLY A 81 34.23 21.79 1.65
CA GLY A 81 33.21 20.75 1.64
C GLY A 81 31.79 21.27 1.53
N THR A 82 30.83 20.36 1.55
CA THR A 82 29.41 20.66 1.49
C THR A 82 28.66 19.83 2.52
N CYS A 83 27.47 20.27 2.88
CA CYS A 83 26.53 19.43 3.57
C CYS A 83 25.16 19.54 2.90
N THR A 84 24.55 18.40 2.58
CA THR A 84 23.18 18.34 2.08
C THR A 84 22.28 17.84 3.20
N LEU A 85 21.13 18.48 3.37
CA LEU A 85 20.07 18.03 4.27
C LEU A 85 18.80 17.79 3.46
N GLU A 86 18.09 16.76 3.86
CA GLU A 86 16.80 16.38 3.34
C GLU A 86 15.91 16.00 4.52
N ILE A 87 14.79 16.70 4.63
CA ILE A 87 13.74 16.45 5.60
C ILE A 87 12.56 15.95 4.80
N SER A 88 12.08 14.76 5.15
CA SER A 88 10.83 14.20 4.67
C SER A 88 9.89 14.08 5.86
N VAL A 89 8.82 14.87 5.87
CA VAL A 89 7.72 14.62 6.80
C VAL A 89 6.81 13.59 6.18
N GLY A 90 6.19 12.71 6.99
CA GLY A 90 5.37 11.56 6.54
C GLY A 90 4.14 11.87 5.67
N PHE A 91 4.04 13.05 5.06
CA PHE A 91 3.04 13.45 4.05
C PHE A 91 3.58 13.47 2.62
N GLY A 92 4.81 12.99 2.42
CA GLY A 92 5.40 12.76 1.10
C GLY A 92 6.45 13.79 0.68
N ASN A 93 7.18 13.47 -0.40
CA ASN A 93 8.34 14.25 -0.84
C ASN A 93 8.04 15.24 -1.99
N GLY A 94 6.89 15.11 -2.67
CA GLY A 94 6.50 16.01 -3.77
C GLY A 94 7.16 15.72 -5.13
N SER A 95 7.81 14.57 -5.31
CA SER A 95 8.54 14.21 -6.53
C SER A 95 7.67 14.17 -7.80
N ASP A 96 6.36 13.93 -7.67
CA ASP A 96 5.39 13.91 -8.78
C ASP A 96 4.82 15.29 -9.14
N GLY A 97 5.26 16.36 -8.47
CA GLY A 97 4.81 17.72 -8.76
C GLY A 97 3.37 17.98 -8.29
N ALA A 98 2.67 18.94 -8.90
CA ALA A 98 1.30 19.30 -8.49
C ALA A 98 0.26 18.58 -9.35
N LEU A 99 -0.80 18.05 -8.71
CA LEU A 99 -1.94 17.46 -9.39
C LEU A 99 -3.14 18.41 -9.37
N SER A 100 -3.69 18.69 -10.55
CA SER A 100 -4.98 19.38 -10.70
C SER A 100 -5.97 18.42 -11.36
N VAL A 101 -6.96 17.98 -10.58
CA VAL A 101 -7.98 17.04 -11.03
C VAL A 101 -9.11 17.82 -11.69
N ALA A 102 -9.42 17.49 -12.93
CA ALA A 102 -10.52 18.07 -13.69
C ALA A 102 -11.38 16.96 -14.31
N GLY A 103 -12.70 17.03 -14.13
CA GLY A 103 -13.59 15.93 -14.50
C GLY A 103 -13.35 14.69 -13.64
N GLU A 104 -13.55 13.50 -14.21
CA GLU A 104 -13.21 12.23 -13.55
C GLU A 104 -11.77 11.83 -13.91
N THR A 105 -10.94 11.55 -12.90
CA THR A 105 -9.51 11.22 -13.09
C THR A 105 -9.11 10.04 -12.21
N THR A 106 -8.38 9.09 -12.77
CA THR A 106 -7.71 7.99 -12.08
C THR A 106 -6.22 8.28 -11.91
N ILE A 107 -5.58 7.75 -10.86
CA ILE A 107 -4.14 7.92 -10.59
C ILE A 107 -3.42 6.60 -10.25
N ASP A 108 -4.15 5.49 -10.33
CA ASP A 108 -3.69 4.14 -10.00
C ASP A 108 -3.21 3.36 -11.24
N ASP A 109 -2.76 4.07 -12.29
CA ASP A 109 -2.31 3.47 -13.55
C ASP A 109 -1.06 2.57 -13.38
N VAL A 110 -0.32 2.71 -12.26
CA VAL A 110 0.88 1.91 -11.97
C VAL A 110 0.56 0.93 -10.83
N LYS A 111 -0.01 -0.21 -11.19
CA LYS A 111 -0.35 -1.32 -10.28
C LYS A 111 -0.06 -2.66 -10.92
N ARG A 112 0.31 -3.68 -10.13
CA ARG A 112 0.59 -5.04 -10.62
C ARG A 112 0.12 -6.11 -9.63
N PRO A 113 -0.43 -7.23 -10.11
CA PRO A 113 -0.52 -8.43 -9.30
C PRO A 113 0.87 -9.07 -9.18
N LEU A 114 1.14 -9.72 -8.05
CA LEU A 114 2.37 -10.49 -7.91
C LEU A 114 2.30 -11.78 -8.74
N ALA A 115 3.47 -12.34 -9.05
CA ALA A 115 3.59 -13.70 -9.56
C ALA A 115 3.28 -14.71 -8.43
N ASN A 116 2.92 -15.94 -8.78
CA ASN A 116 2.61 -16.95 -7.77
C ASN A 116 3.83 -17.23 -6.89
N GLY A 117 3.67 -17.15 -5.58
CA GLY A 117 4.74 -17.32 -4.62
C GLY A 117 4.38 -16.80 -3.22
N ASN A 118 5.31 -17.05 -2.30
CA ASN A 118 5.33 -16.42 -1.00
C ASN A 118 6.38 -15.31 -1.00
N TYR A 119 6.10 -14.21 -0.32
CA TYR A 119 6.97 -13.04 -0.27
C TYR A 119 7.04 -12.49 1.15
N GLY A 120 8.13 -11.79 1.46
CA GLY A 120 8.30 -11.05 2.71
C GLY A 120 8.85 -11.87 3.86
N ALA A 121 8.41 -11.55 5.08
CA ALA A 121 9.03 -12.03 6.31
C ALA A 121 9.12 -13.57 6.37
N GLY A 122 10.33 -14.09 6.61
CA GLY A 122 10.60 -15.53 6.69
C GLY A 122 10.97 -16.21 5.37
N GLU A 123 10.97 -15.48 4.25
CA GLU A 123 11.45 -15.97 2.95
C GLU A 123 12.97 -15.75 2.77
N ALA A 124 13.58 -16.41 1.78
CA ALA A 124 15.03 -16.32 1.55
C ALA A 124 15.50 -14.92 1.12
N GLU A 125 14.63 -14.16 0.45
CA GLU A 125 14.85 -12.79 0.00
C GLU A 125 13.65 -11.93 0.44
N GLU A 126 13.72 -11.43 1.68
CA GLU A 126 12.61 -10.70 2.33
C GLU A 126 12.39 -9.29 1.78
N ASN A 127 13.29 -8.76 0.95
CA ASN A 127 13.22 -7.42 0.35
C ASN A 127 12.92 -7.47 -1.17
N LYS A 128 12.31 -8.55 -1.66
CA LYS A 128 12.08 -8.74 -3.09
C LYS A 128 10.69 -9.29 -3.39
N ILE A 129 10.06 -8.74 -4.43
CA ILE A 129 8.85 -9.30 -5.04
C ILE A 129 9.06 -9.57 -6.53
N THR A 130 8.21 -10.42 -7.09
CA THR A 130 8.14 -10.64 -8.54
C THR A 130 6.75 -10.26 -9.02
N ILE A 131 6.66 -9.35 -9.97
CA ILE A 131 5.39 -8.92 -10.56
C ILE A 131 4.98 -9.85 -11.70
N SER A 132 3.67 -9.95 -11.93
CA SER A 132 3.13 -10.58 -13.12
C SER A 132 2.85 -9.53 -14.20
N ASN A 133 3.28 -9.79 -15.43
CA ASN A 133 3.08 -8.88 -16.56
C ASN A 133 1.64 -8.95 -17.08
N ALA A 134 0.73 -8.23 -16.44
CA ALA A 134 -0.60 -7.91 -16.98
C ALA A 134 -0.50 -6.85 -18.10
N ALA A 135 -1.31 -6.97 -19.16
CA ALA A 135 -1.34 -5.98 -20.24
C ALA A 135 -2.13 -4.73 -19.82
N GLY A 136 -1.58 -3.53 -20.07
CA GLY A 136 -2.30 -2.26 -19.90
C GLY A 136 -1.85 -1.39 -18.71
N GLU A 137 -1.07 -1.93 -17.79
CA GLU A 137 -0.59 -1.20 -16.60
C GLU A 137 0.72 -0.45 -16.84
N GLY A 138 0.94 0.62 -16.10
CA GLY A 138 2.17 1.42 -16.09
C GLY A 138 3.40 0.66 -15.58
N SER A 139 4.55 1.31 -15.61
CA SER A 139 5.83 0.74 -15.17
C SER A 139 6.33 1.43 -13.93
N PHE A 140 6.82 0.65 -12.97
CA PHE A 140 7.52 1.15 -11.79
C PHE A 140 8.89 1.71 -12.17
N SER A 141 9.38 2.63 -11.36
CA SER A 141 10.73 3.19 -11.41
C SER A 141 11.46 2.95 -10.08
N VAL A 142 12.79 3.01 -10.12
CA VAL A 142 13.59 3.10 -8.89
C VAL A 142 13.22 4.39 -8.16
N ASP A 143 13.23 4.35 -6.83
CA ASP A 143 12.81 5.41 -5.91
C ASP A 143 11.29 5.69 -5.88
N ASP A 144 10.46 4.86 -6.51
CA ASP A 144 9.01 4.90 -6.30
C ASP A 144 8.64 4.31 -4.93
N ASP A 145 7.79 5.03 -4.18
CA ASP A 145 7.05 4.48 -3.04
C ASP A 145 5.91 3.59 -3.57
N VAL A 146 5.73 2.42 -2.96
CA VAL A 146 4.65 1.49 -3.30
C VAL A 146 3.91 0.99 -2.07
N LEU A 147 2.62 0.74 -2.23
CA LEU A 147 1.79 0.01 -1.28
C LEU A 147 1.76 -1.45 -1.69
N LEU A 148 2.26 -2.33 -0.83
CA LEU A 148 2.14 -3.78 -0.98
C LEU A 148 1.04 -4.29 -0.05
N ILE A 149 0.02 -4.96 -0.60
CA ILE A 149 -1.18 -5.32 0.14
C ILE A 149 -1.77 -6.67 -0.26
N GLN A 150 -2.12 -7.48 0.75
CA GLN A 150 -2.88 -8.71 0.56
C GLN A 150 -4.35 -8.36 0.40
N MET A 151 -4.92 -8.65 -0.76
CA MET A 151 -6.33 -8.41 -1.05
C MET A 151 -7.17 -9.57 -0.56
N ASN A 152 -6.92 -10.79 -1.04
CA ASN A 152 -7.69 -11.96 -0.65
C ASN A 152 -6.81 -12.99 0.02
N ASN A 153 -7.32 -13.58 1.09
CA ASN A 153 -6.72 -14.74 1.74
C ASN A 153 -7.83 -15.61 2.33
N ASN A 154 -7.72 -16.93 2.18
CA ASN A 154 -8.74 -17.86 2.67
C ASN A 154 -8.28 -18.68 3.89
N ASP A 155 -7.22 -18.24 4.58
CA ASP A 155 -6.82 -18.87 5.83
C ASP A 155 -7.65 -18.26 6.99
N PHE A 156 -8.27 -19.12 7.79
CA PHE A 156 -8.92 -18.72 9.04
C PHE A 156 -8.47 -19.63 10.17
N PRO A 157 -8.14 -19.06 11.36
CA PRO A 157 -8.36 -17.66 11.76
C PRO A 157 -7.25 -16.68 11.36
N ASN A 158 -6.16 -17.13 10.73
CA ASN A 158 -4.96 -16.30 10.46
C ASN A 158 -5.08 -15.49 9.16
N ASN A 159 -6.25 -14.94 8.89
CA ASN A 159 -6.54 -14.31 7.62
C ASN A 159 -5.60 -13.12 7.37
N LEU A 160 -4.86 -13.15 6.26
CA LEU A 160 -3.90 -12.11 5.90
C LEU A 160 -4.54 -10.94 5.14
N ALA A 161 -5.80 -11.05 4.71
CA ALA A 161 -6.44 -10.02 3.90
C ALA A 161 -6.42 -8.65 4.60
N GLY A 162 -6.14 -7.64 3.81
CA GLY A 162 -6.00 -6.25 4.17
C GLY A 162 -4.65 -5.85 4.76
N GLN A 163 -3.79 -6.79 5.17
CA GLN A 163 -2.47 -6.40 5.69
C GLN A 163 -1.66 -5.69 4.60
N TYR A 164 -0.93 -4.65 4.98
CA TYR A 164 -0.21 -3.82 4.04
C TYR A 164 1.09 -3.28 4.63
N GLU A 165 1.98 -2.85 3.75
CA GLU A 165 3.15 -2.04 4.09
C GLU A 165 3.52 -1.10 2.94
N GLU A 166 4.15 0.02 3.28
CA GLU A 166 4.76 0.93 2.31
C GLU A 166 6.23 0.51 2.12
N MET A 167 6.68 0.40 0.87
CA MET A 167 8.06 0.07 0.52
C MET A 167 8.61 1.04 -0.51
N THR A 168 9.93 1.26 -0.51
CA THR A 168 10.61 2.06 -1.55
C THR A 168 11.37 1.14 -2.49
N ILE A 169 11.22 1.33 -3.80
CA ILE A 169 11.92 0.52 -4.80
C ILE A 169 13.40 0.92 -4.87
N SER A 170 14.30 0.01 -4.51
CA SER A 170 15.75 0.18 -4.63
C SER A 170 16.30 -0.29 -5.98
N GLY A 171 15.60 -1.19 -6.67
CA GLY A 171 16.05 -1.75 -7.94
C GLY A 171 14.98 -2.53 -8.70
N ILE A 172 15.10 -2.56 -10.03
CA ILE A 172 14.22 -3.33 -10.91
C ILE A 172 15.07 -4.19 -11.84
N ASN A 173 14.87 -5.51 -11.78
CA ASN A 173 15.58 -6.51 -12.57
C ASN A 173 14.59 -7.34 -13.38
N GLY A 174 14.16 -6.82 -14.53
CA GLY A 174 13.10 -7.45 -15.31
C GLY A 174 11.77 -7.37 -14.57
N ASP A 175 11.21 -8.52 -14.17
CA ASP A 175 9.96 -8.61 -13.41
C ASP A 175 10.19 -8.65 -11.89
N GLU A 176 11.45 -8.61 -11.44
CA GLU A 176 11.79 -8.53 -10.02
C GLU A 176 11.91 -7.07 -9.57
N ILE A 177 11.24 -6.76 -8.45
CA ILE A 177 11.34 -5.47 -7.76
C ILE A 177 12.05 -5.73 -6.43
N LEU A 178 13.10 -4.95 -6.20
CA LEU A 178 13.90 -4.96 -4.97
C LEU A 178 13.52 -3.73 -4.14
N PHE A 179 13.42 -3.92 -2.83
CA PHE A 179 13.18 -2.85 -1.87
C PHE A 179 14.46 -2.48 -1.12
N ASP A 180 14.52 -1.27 -0.59
CA ASP A 180 15.60 -0.77 0.26
C ASP A 180 15.61 -1.41 1.65
N GLU A 181 14.43 -1.83 2.12
CA GLU A 181 14.24 -2.52 3.40
C GLU A 181 13.63 -3.92 3.22
N ASN A 182 13.76 -4.76 4.26
CA ASN A 182 13.08 -6.05 4.31
C ASN A 182 11.59 -5.83 4.63
N MET A 183 10.72 -6.61 3.98
CA MET A 183 9.30 -6.57 4.29
C MET A 183 9.02 -7.10 5.70
N GLY A 184 8.14 -6.40 6.43
CA GLY A 184 7.73 -6.75 7.79
C GLY A 184 6.65 -7.83 7.83
N ASN A 185 5.78 -7.89 6.81
CA ASN A 185 4.72 -8.88 6.71
C ASN A 185 5.06 -10.00 5.71
N SER A 186 4.26 -11.06 5.73
CA SER A 186 4.35 -12.18 4.78
C SER A 186 3.16 -12.21 3.83
N TYR A 187 3.39 -12.26 2.53
CA TYR A 187 2.35 -12.23 1.49
C TYR A 187 2.28 -13.52 0.72
N ILE A 188 1.06 -13.91 0.33
CA ILE A 188 0.82 -15.15 -0.41
C ILE A 188 0.03 -14.81 -1.68
N GLN A 189 0.62 -15.12 -2.84
CA GLN A 189 -0.05 -15.02 -4.13
C GLN A 189 -0.23 -16.43 -4.70
N ASP A 190 -1.48 -16.80 -4.95
CA ASP A 190 -1.82 -18.00 -5.70
C ASP A 190 -2.79 -17.62 -6.84
N GLY A 191 -2.65 -18.27 -7.99
CA GLY A 191 -3.45 -17.95 -9.16
C GLY A 191 -4.96 -18.17 -8.98
N VAL A 192 -5.45 -18.53 -7.79
CA VAL A 192 -6.82 -18.97 -7.53
C VAL A 192 -7.53 -18.06 -6.53
N GLY A 193 -7.21 -18.14 -5.23
CA GLY A 193 -7.92 -17.46 -4.15
C GLY A 193 -7.07 -16.44 -3.38
N GLU A 194 -5.75 -16.55 -3.43
CA GLU A 194 -4.82 -15.68 -2.70
C GLU A 194 -4.33 -14.56 -3.61
N LYS A 195 -4.66 -13.31 -3.27
CA LYS A 195 -4.42 -12.15 -4.14
C LYS A 195 -3.62 -11.08 -3.42
N VAL A 196 -2.55 -10.62 -4.06
CA VAL A 196 -1.64 -9.55 -3.63
C VAL A 196 -1.45 -8.60 -4.80
N GLN A 197 -1.54 -7.31 -4.52
CA GLN A 197 -1.18 -6.27 -5.48
C GLN A 197 -0.14 -5.33 -4.89
N VAL A 198 0.70 -4.80 -5.78
CA VAL A 198 1.59 -3.69 -5.51
C VAL A 198 1.12 -2.49 -6.32
N ILE A 199 0.98 -1.33 -5.68
CA ILE A 199 0.45 -0.11 -6.28
C ILE A 199 1.41 1.03 -5.98
N ARG A 200 1.77 1.83 -6.98
CA ARG A 200 2.58 3.04 -6.77
C ARG A 200 1.82 4.05 -5.91
N ILE A 201 2.51 4.72 -4.99
CA ILE A 201 1.99 5.82 -4.19
C ILE A 201 2.60 7.13 -4.72
N PRO A 202 1.90 7.88 -5.58
CA PRO A 202 2.40 9.16 -6.07
C PRO A 202 2.61 10.17 -4.93
N GLN A 203 3.67 10.96 -5.05
CA GLN A 203 4.13 11.93 -4.07
C GLN A 203 3.90 13.35 -4.61
N TYR A 204 2.70 13.89 -4.42
CA TYR A 204 2.35 15.21 -4.95
C TYR A 204 2.82 16.34 -4.02
N THR A 205 3.19 17.47 -4.59
CA THR A 205 3.39 18.72 -3.85
C THR A 205 2.08 19.30 -3.36
N ASN A 206 1.06 19.36 -4.23
CA ASN A 206 -0.30 19.82 -3.96
C ASN A 206 -1.28 18.99 -4.80
N VAL A 207 -2.44 18.69 -4.24
CA VAL A 207 -3.57 18.09 -4.93
C VAL A 207 -4.75 19.05 -4.86
N THR A 208 -5.23 19.50 -6.01
CA THR A 208 -6.42 20.34 -6.10
C THR A 208 -7.49 19.62 -6.89
N ILE A 209 -8.62 19.36 -6.25
CA ILE A 209 -9.81 18.81 -6.90
C ILE A 209 -10.76 19.96 -7.17
N VAL A 210 -10.87 20.34 -8.45
CA VAL A 210 -11.66 21.51 -8.86
C VAL A 210 -13.16 21.23 -8.69
N ASP A 211 -13.95 22.30 -8.70
CA ASP A 211 -15.41 22.22 -8.56
C ASP A 211 -16.04 21.23 -9.56
N GLY A 212 -16.86 20.31 -9.04
CA GLY A 212 -17.52 19.25 -9.82
C GLY A 212 -16.61 18.11 -10.29
N ALA A 213 -15.32 18.12 -10.00
CA ALA A 213 -14.40 17.04 -10.38
C ALA A 213 -14.40 15.89 -9.37
N THR A 214 -14.02 14.70 -9.83
CA THR A 214 -13.92 13.49 -9.01
C THR A 214 -12.57 12.83 -9.24
N LEU A 215 -11.77 12.73 -8.17
CA LEU A 215 -10.59 11.88 -8.14
C LEU A 215 -11.04 10.47 -7.71
N THR A 216 -10.71 9.46 -8.51
CA THR A 216 -11.14 8.07 -8.31
C THR A 216 -10.02 7.09 -8.67
N THR A 217 -10.33 5.81 -8.60
CA THR A 217 -9.46 4.67 -8.91
C THR A 217 -10.21 3.71 -9.84
N ASP A 218 -9.49 2.82 -10.51
CA ASP A 218 -10.12 1.70 -11.19
C ASP A 218 -10.83 0.79 -10.18
N GLY A 219 -11.91 0.14 -10.60
CA GLY A 219 -12.59 -0.84 -9.74
C GLY A 219 -11.76 -2.12 -9.62
N TRP A 220 -11.85 -2.79 -8.47
CA TRP A 220 -11.28 -4.12 -8.28
C TRP A 220 -11.73 -5.10 -9.37
N ASP A 221 -10.78 -5.66 -10.10
CA ASP A 221 -11.06 -6.58 -11.22
C ASP A 221 -10.94 -8.07 -10.82
N GLY A 222 -10.51 -8.35 -9.59
CA GLY A 222 -10.18 -9.69 -9.10
C GLY A 222 -8.67 -9.98 -8.99
N ASN A 223 -7.81 -9.07 -9.46
CA ASN A 223 -6.35 -9.14 -9.34
C ASN A 223 -5.73 -7.82 -8.90
N VAL A 224 -6.19 -6.68 -9.43
CA VAL A 224 -5.70 -5.34 -9.12
C VAL A 224 -6.84 -4.30 -9.08
N GLY A 225 -6.53 -3.10 -8.57
CA GLY A 225 -7.44 -1.96 -8.52
C GLY A 225 -8.16 -1.82 -7.18
N GLY A 226 -9.09 -0.87 -7.11
CA GLY A 226 -9.95 -0.61 -5.94
C GLY A 226 -9.32 0.22 -4.83
N ILE A 227 -8.03 0.56 -4.93
CA ILE A 227 -7.30 1.39 -3.97
C ILE A 227 -6.91 2.71 -4.65
N LEU A 228 -7.26 3.82 -4.00
CA LEU A 228 -6.72 5.14 -4.31
C LEU A 228 -5.67 5.49 -3.27
N ALA A 229 -4.38 5.45 -3.65
CA ALA A 229 -3.27 5.77 -2.76
C ALA A 229 -2.47 6.97 -3.30
N PHE A 230 -2.19 7.96 -2.44
CA PHE A 230 -1.24 9.03 -2.73
C PHE A 230 -0.82 9.77 -1.45
N LYS A 231 0.31 10.48 -1.54
CA LYS A 231 0.76 11.43 -0.53
C LYS A 231 0.78 12.85 -1.10
N ALA A 232 0.43 13.84 -0.30
CA ALA A 232 0.44 15.25 -0.65
C ALA A 232 1.26 16.05 0.39
N ASN A 233 2.46 16.45 -0.02
CA ASN A 233 3.44 17.12 0.83
C ASN A 233 2.90 18.44 1.43
N ASN A 234 2.02 19.16 0.71
CA ASN A 234 1.34 20.35 1.22
C ASN A 234 -0.19 20.16 1.23
N ASN A 235 -0.91 20.80 0.29
CA ASN A 235 -2.36 20.92 0.37
C ASN A 235 -3.07 19.83 -0.43
N LEU A 236 -4.08 19.21 0.18
CA LEU A 236 -5.18 18.53 -0.47
C LEU A 236 -6.43 19.44 -0.37
N ASN A 237 -6.77 20.08 -1.48
CA ASN A 237 -7.84 21.08 -1.54
C ASN A 237 -9.04 20.58 -2.35
N PHE A 238 -10.23 20.74 -1.77
CA PHE A 238 -11.50 20.43 -2.41
C PHE A 238 -12.22 21.75 -2.72
N GLU A 239 -12.36 22.09 -4.00
CA GLU A 239 -13.10 23.28 -4.43
C GLU A 239 -14.57 22.93 -4.68
N GLY A 240 -15.50 23.76 -4.20
CA GLY A 240 -16.94 23.59 -4.45
C GLY A 240 -17.46 22.18 -4.11
N SER A 241 -17.94 21.45 -5.11
CA SER A 241 -18.38 20.05 -5.00
C SER A 241 -17.33 19.02 -5.47
N GLY A 242 -16.06 19.41 -5.61
CA GLY A 242 -14.97 18.50 -5.86
C GLY A 242 -14.88 17.41 -4.78
N GLN A 243 -14.57 16.18 -5.17
CA GLN A 243 -14.58 15.04 -4.27
C GLN A 243 -13.55 13.96 -4.63
N ILE A 244 -13.21 13.15 -3.64
CA ILE A 244 -12.60 11.84 -3.82
C ILE A 244 -13.71 10.80 -3.71
N SER A 245 -13.83 9.92 -4.70
CA SER A 245 -14.87 8.90 -4.72
C SER A 245 -14.29 7.54 -5.11
N VAL A 246 -14.38 6.58 -4.19
CA VAL A 246 -14.08 5.16 -4.42
C VAL A 246 -15.34 4.31 -4.27
N VAL A 247 -16.48 4.88 -4.65
CA VAL A 247 -17.80 4.23 -4.53
C VAL A 247 -17.91 3.00 -5.42
N GLY A 248 -18.26 1.86 -4.83
CA GLY A 248 -18.41 0.61 -5.58
C GLY A 248 -17.13 0.11 -6.26
N LYS A 249 -15.95 0.56 -5.80
CA LYS A 249 -14.64 0.19 -6.38
C LYS A 249 -13.95 -0.99 -5.67
N GLY A 250 -14.52 -1.49 -4.57
CA GLY A 250 -14.02 -2.62 -3.79
C GLY A 250 -14.51 -3.97 -4.30
N TYR A 251 -14.69 -4.95 -3.41
CA TYR A 251 -15.05 -6.32 -3.81
C TYR A 251 -16.31 -6.37 -4.67
N ARG A 252 -16.29 -7.23 -5.69
CA ARG A 252 -17.36 -7.30 -6.68
C ARG A 252 -18.63 -7.90 -6.08
N GLY A 253 -19.78 -7.37 -6.50
CA GLY A 253 -21.07 -7.96 -6.17
C GLY A 253 -21.28 -9.31 -6.87
N GLY A 254 -22.11 -10.16 -6.28
CA GLY A 254 -22.45 -11.47 -6.82
C GLY A 254 -23.40 -11.34 -8.01
N SER A 255 -23.18 -12.14 -9.06
CA SER A 255 -24.10 -12.18 -10.22
C SER A 255 -25.35 -13.01 -9.93
N CYS A 256 -26.41 -12.84 -10.72
CA CYS A 256 -27.55 -13.79 -10.70
C CYS A 256 -27.25 -15.17 -11.32
N GLY A 257 -25.98 -15.49 -11.60
CA GLY A 257 -25.56 -16.75 -12.22
C GLY A 257 -26.13 -16.88 -13.64
N ASN A 258 -26.86 -17.96 -13.91
CA ASN A 258 -27.53 -18.14 -15.20
C ASN A 258 -28.80 -17.27 -15.34
N CYS A 259 -29.21 -16.59 -14.27
CA CYS A 259 -30.36 -15.69 -14.20
C CYS A 259 -31.67 -16.33 -14.72
N GLY A 260 -31.75 -17.66 -14.76
CA GLY A 260 -32.87 -18.45 -15.26
C GLY A 260 -33.89 -18.79 -14.16
N PHE A 261 -34.87 -19.60 -14.55
CA PHE A 261 -35.97 -20.01 -13.68
C PHE A 261 -35.51 -20.70 -12.38
N ASP A 262 -34.46 -21.52 -12.46
CA ASP A 262 -33.90 -22.27 -11.32
C ASP A 262 -32.47 -21.81 -10.97
N ALA A 263 -32.10 -20.58 -11.33
CA ALA A 263 -30.75 -20.08 -11.11
C ALA A 263 -30.58 -19.55 -9.68
N TRP A 264 -29.45 -19.87 -9.08
CA TRP A 264 -29.04 -19.35 -7.79
C TRP A 264 -28.25 -18.06 -8.02
N GLY A 265 -28.50 -17.07 -7.19
CA GLY A 265 -27.63 -15.92 -7.07
C GLY A 265 -26.29 -16.35 -6.49
N GLN A 266 -25.22 -15.71 -6.96
CA GLN A 266 -23.89 -15.88 -6.39
C GLN A 266 -23.74 -14.95 -5.19
N CYS A 267 -22.96 -15.37 -4.21
CA CYS A 267 -22.50 -14.46 -3.16
C CYS A 267 -21.58 -13.38 -3.74
N GLY A 268 -21.54 -12.25 -3.05
CA GLY A 268 -20.54 -11.23 -3.31
C GLY A 268 -19.15 -11.70 -2.93
N GLU A 269 -18.15 -11.13 -3.59
CA GLU A 269 -16.74 -11.32 -3.23
C GLU A 269 -16.44 -10.69 -1.86
N GLY A 270 -15.51 -11.30 -1.14
CA GLY A 270 -15.05 -10.80 0.15
C GLY A 270 -13.58 -11.15 0.40
N ILE A 271 -13.13 -11.03 1.64
CA ILE A 271 -11.72 -11.28 2.02
C ILE A 271 -11.21 -12.69 1.66
N THR A 272 -12.08 -13.67 1.48
CA THR A 272 -11.75 -15.04 1.04
C THR A 272 -11.67 -15.23 -0.48
N GLY A 273 -11.96 -14.17 -1.25
CA GLY A 273 -12.15 -14.23 -2.69
C GLY A 273 -13.63 -14.31 -3.08
N VAL A 274 -13.87 -14.76 -4.31
CA VAL A 274 -15.23 -14.97 -4.83
C VAL A 274 -15.82 -16.19 -4.14
N GLY A 275 -16.88 -16.01 -3.37
CA GLY A 275 -17.52 -17.14 -2.70
C GLY A 275 -18.22 -18.08 -3.68
N SER A 276 -18.47 -19.31 -3.21
CA SER A 276 -19.09 -20.36 -4.03
C SER A 276 -20.59 -20.53 -3.71
N GLY A 277 -21.48 -20.02 -4.58
CA GLY A 277 -22.91 -20.40 -4.60
C GLY A 277 -23.82 -19.67 -3.58
N GLY A 278 -25.14 -19.75 -3.80
CA GLY A 278 -26.16 -18.99 -3.05
C GLY A 278 -26.38 -19.54 -1.63
N GLY A 279 -26.31 -18.65 -0.65
CA GLY A 279 -26.43 -18.96 0.77
C GLY A 279 -27.73 -18.43 1.35
N ALA A 280 -28.79 -19.23 1.25
CA ALA A 280 -30.02 -18.98 1.97
C ALA A 280 -30.23 -20.06 3.03
N THR A 281 -30.59 -19.64 4.25
CA THR A 281 -31.16 -20.51 5.27
C THR A 281 -32.68 -20.59 5.04
N PRO A 282 -33.28 -21.78 4.82
CA PRO A 282 -34.74 -21.88 4.73
C PRO A 282 -35.36 -21.55 6.08
N VAL A 283 -36.33 -20.62 6.11
CA VAL A 283 -37.19 -20.44 7.29
C VAL A 283 -38.15 -21.64 7.35
N ASP A 284 -38.06 -22.44 8.41
CA ASP A 284 -38.75 -23.72 8.58
C ASP A 284 -40.28 -23.66 8.38
N ASN A 285 -40.79 -24.40 7.38
CA ASN A 285 -41.96 -25.30 7.47
C ASN A 285 -42.25 -26.16 6.20
N TYR A 286 -41.37 -26.18 5.21
CA TYR A 286 -41.47 -27.15 4.12
C TYR A 286 -40.23 -28.03 4.15
N GLU A 287 -40.40 -29.28 4.59
CA GLU A 287 -39.37 -30.32 4.56
C GLU A 287 -38.78 -30.38 3.13
N VAL A 288 -37.58 -29.82 2.96
CA VAL A 288 -36.80 -30.01 1.75
C VAL A 288 -36.20 -31.40 1.84
N TRP A 289 -36.99 -32.37 1.39
CA TRP A 289 -36.60 -33.77 1.30
C TRP A 289 -35.44 -33.92 0.29
N TRP A 290 -34.27 -34.32 0.81
CA TRP A 290 -33.11 -34.94 0.14
C TRP A 290 -32.02 -34.03 -0.49
N TRP A 291 -30.86 -34.03 0.19
CA TRP A 291 -29.50 -34.19 -0.36
C TRP A 291 -29.02 -33.21 -1.44
N TRP A 292 -29.00 -31.91 -1.13
CA TRP A 292 -28.06 -30.97 -1.76
C TRP A 292 -27.33 -30.11 -0.72
N PRO A 293 -26.03 -29.82 -0.90
CA PRO A 293 -25.32 -28.95 0.02
C PRO A 293 -25.83 -27.52 -0.15
N HIS A 294 -26.44 -26.97 0.89
CA HIS A 294 -26.66 -25.54 1.03
C HIS A 294 -25.29 -24.90 1.24
N THR A 295 -24.80 -24.16 0.25
CA THR A 295 -23.58 -23.37 0.39
C THR A 295 -23.93 -22.11 1.17
N PHE A 296 -23.73 -22.15 2.48
CA PHE A 296 -23.80 -20.98 3.36
C PHE A 296 -22.92 -19.84 2.81
N PRO A 297 -23.13 -18.56 3.21
CA PRO A 297 -22.06 -17.56 3.06
C PRO A 297 -20.75 -18.18 3.55
N ASP A 298 -19.65 -17.97 2.82
CA ASP A 298 -18.32 -18.44 3.23
C ASP A 298 -18.12 -18.01 4.69
N THR A 299 -18.08 -18.98 5.60
CA THR A 299 -18.03 -18.71 7.03
C THR A 299 -16.83 -17.83 7.33
N GLY A 300 -17.06 -16.60 7.81
CA GLY A 300 -16.00 -15.63 8.12
C GLY A 300 -15.67 -14.62 7.02
N SER A 301 -16.30 -14.70 5.84
CA SER A 301 -16.12 -13.68 4.78
C SER A 301 -17.10 -12.52 4.94
N ASN A 302 -16.76 -11.38 4.36
CA ASN A 302 -17.55 -10.15 4.38
C ASN A 302 -18.43 -9.96 3.13
N GLY A 303 -18.42 -10.90 2.17
CA GLY A 303 -19.34 -10.90 1.03
C GLY A 303 -20.77 -11.30 1.42
N GLY A 304 -21.79 -10.65 0.85
CA GLY A 304 -23.20 -10.95 1.08
C GLY A 304 -23.65 -12.23 0.36
N ALA A 305 -24.56 -12.99 0.95
CA ALA A 305 -24.97 -14.27 0.38
C ALA A 305 -25.87 -14.11 -0.84
N GLY A 306 -25.71 -15.02 -1.81
CA GLY A 306 -26.57 -15.07 -2.99
C GLY A 306 -27.97 -15.61 -2.67
N GLY A 307 -28.97 -15.13 -3.41
CA GLY A 307 -30.35 -15.56 -3.30
C GLY A 307 -30.58 -16.97 -3.85
N TYR A 308 -31.56 -17.68 -3.28
CA TYR A 308 -31.94 -19.05 -3.62
C TYR A 308 -33.19 -19.10 -4.50
N TYR A 309 -33.39 -20.22 -5.20
CA TYR A 309 -34.61 -20.54 -5.93
C TYR A 309 -35.62 -21.29 -5.05
N ARG A 310 -36.85 -20.78 -4.92
CA ARG A 310 -37.94 -21.52 -4.25
C ARG A 310 -38.91 -22.11 -5.28
N THR A 311 -39.39 -23.34 -5.04
CA THR A 311 -40.50 -23.92 -5.80
C THR A 311 -41.71 -22.97 -5.74
N LEU A 312 -42.36 -22.71 -6.90
CA LEU A 312 -43.45 -21.74 -7.14
C LEU A 312 -43.04 -20.37 -7.74
N TYR A 313 -41.99 -20.33 -8.56
CA TYR A 313 -41.63 -19.16 -9.39
C TYR A 313 -41.06 -17.96 -8.59
N LEU A 314 -40.52 -18.18 -7.39
CA LEU A 314 -40.01 -17.11 -6.52
C LEU A 314 -38.52 -17.30 -6.23
N GLY A 315 -37.71 -16.31 -6.57
CA GLY A 315 -36.31 -16.25 -6.15
C GLY A 315 -36.17 -15.35 -4.93
N THR A 316 -35.22 -15.65 -4.04
CA THR A 316 -34.96 -14.80 -2.86
C THR A 316 -34.00 -13.67 -3.23
N ALA A 317 -34.16 -12.53 -2.57
CA ALA A 317 -33.22 -11.41 -2.69
C ALA A 317 -31.81 -11.79 -2.23
N GLY A 318 -30.79 -11.07 -2.69
CA GLY A 318 -29.42 -11.20 -2.21
C GLY A 318 -29.19 -10.45 -0.89
N GLY A 319 -28.31 -11.00 -0.04
CA GLY A 319 -27.87 -10.38 1.20
C GLY A 319 -26.87 -9.25 0.97
N GLY A 320 -26.80 -8.32 1.93
CA GLY A 320 -25.86 -7.21 1.90
C GLY A 320 -24.43 -7.66 2.22
N GLY A 321 -23.45 -7.05 1.55
CA GLY A 321 -22.05 -7.18 1.93
C GLY A 321 -21.76 -6.49 3.27
N SER A 322 -20.65 -6.84 3.89
CA SER A 322 -20.22 -6.33 5.19
C SER A 322 -18.81 -5.77 5.15
N ASN A 323 -18.48 -5.02 6.20
CA ASN A 323 -17.10 -4.62 6.48
C ASN A 323 -16.95 -4.49 8.01
N VAL A 324 -16.76 -3.29 8.56
CA VAL A 324 -16.69 -3.07 10.01
C VAL A 324 -18.01 -3.39 10.70
N THR A 325 -19.13 -3.19 10.00
CA THR A 325 -20.45 -3.60 10.47
C THR A 325 -21.07 -4.63 9.54
N VAL A 326 -21.99 -5.41 10.09
CA VAL A 326 -22.76 -6.39 9.34
C VAL A 326 -23.68 -5.69 8.34
N GLY A 327 -23.81 -6.30 7.16
CA GLY A 327 -24.84 -5.99 6.18
C GLY A 327 -26.22 -6.46 6.65
N GLY A 328 -27.23 -6.14 5.85
CA GLY A 328 -28.60 -6.55 6.04
C GLY A 328 -28.92 -7.85 5.32
N GLU A 329 -29.95 -8.53 5.82
CA GLU A 329 -30.54 -9.70 5.18
C GLU A 329 -31.29 -9.32 3.89
N GLY A 330 -31.19 -10.18 2.87
CA GLY A 330 -32.08 -10.13 1.71
C GLY A 330 -33.37 -10.88 2.01
N ILE A 331 -34.53 -10.23 1.86
CA ILE A 331 -35.83 -10.81 2.20
C ILE A 331 -36.76 -10.89 0.99
N ASP A 332 -37.49 -11.99 0.86
CA ASP A 332 -38.57 -12.16 -0.12
C ASP A 332 -39.97 -11.94 0.51
N PHE A 333 -41.00 -11.82 -0.33
CA PHE A 333 -42.40 -11.62 0.13
C PHE A 333 -42.93 -12.77 1.02
N LEU A 334 -42.38 -13.98 0.90
CA LEU A 334 -42.74 -15.14 1.70
C LEU A 334 -41.88 -15.31 2.96
N GLY A 335 -40.97 -14.38 3.23
CA GLY A 335 -40.08 -14.37 4.38
C GLY A 335 -38.85 -15.28 4.26
N ALA A 336 -38.45 -15.69 3.05
CA ALA A 336 -37.14 -16.33 2.84
C ALA A 336 -36.02 -15.32 3.05
N ILE A 337 -34.88 -15.78 3.60
CA ILE A 337 -33.77 -14.92 3.99
C ILE A 337 -32.50 -15.40 3.26
N ALA A 338 -31.82 -14.46 2.59
CA ALA A 338 -30.42 -14.60 2.24
C ALA A 338 -29.57 -13.87 3.29
N ASP A 339 -28.57 -14.57 3.80
CA ASP A 339 -27.74 -14.08 4.91
C ASP A 339 -26.82 -12.92 4.47
N PHE A 340 -26.43 -12.07 5.42
CA PHE A 340 -25.46 -10.99 5.23
C PHE A 340 -24.01 -11.49 5.36
N GLY A 341 -23.05 -10.69 4.90
CA GLY A 341 -21.62 -10.94 5.16
C GLY A 341 -21.27 -10.80 6.65
N ASN A 342 -20.20 -11.41 7.13
CA ASN A 342 -19.78 -11.21 8.53
C ASN A 342 -19.08 -9.86 8.72
N ASP A 343 -19.22 -9.25 9.90
CA ASP A 343 -18.42 -8.09 10.28
C ASP A 343 -16.96 -8.48 10.55
N LEU A 344 -16.07 -7.51 10.35
CA LEU A 344 -14.64 -7.66 10.54
C LEU A 344 -14.18 -6.73 11.66
N SER A 345 -13.35 -7.27 12.55
CA SER A 345 -12.69 -6.50 13.61
C SER A 345 -11.23 -6.30 13.26
N TYR A 346 -10.85 -5.07 12.91
CA TYR A 346 -9.47 -4.70 12.57
C TYR A 346 -9.21 -3.22 12.84
N ASP A 347 -7.94 -2.83 12.73
CA ASP A 347 -7.47 -1.44 12.85
C ASP A 347 -6.85 -1.03 11.51
N LEU A 348 -7.23 0.15 10.99
CA LEU A 348 -6.78 0.65 9.69
C LEU A 348 -5.28 0.95 9.64
N SER A 349 -4.61 1.06 10.80
CA SER A 349 -3.15 1.14 10.88
C SER A 349 -2.43 -0.17 10.52
N ASN A 350 -3.14 -1.31 10.52
CA ASN A 350 -2.56 -2.63 10.22
C ASN A 350 -3.26 -3.33 9.05
N LYS A 351 -4.53 -3.00 8.79
CA LYS A 351 -5.31 -3.62 7.71
C LYS A 351 -6.19 -2.62 6.98
N LEU A 352 -6.14 -2.62 5.65
CA LEU A 352 -7.04 -1.90 4.76
C LEU A 352 -7.90 -2.91 4.01
N ILE A 353 -9.21 -2.88 4.19
CA ILE A 353 -10.13 -3.87 3.64
C ILE A 353 -11.17 -3.20 2.75
N PHE A 354 -11.44 -3.79 1.60
CA PHE A 354 -12.57 -3.38 0.76
C PHE A 354 -13.90 -3.72 1.41
N GLY A 355 -14.92 -2.90 1.10
CA GLY A 355 -16.28 -3.29 1.37
C GLY A 355 -16.60 -4.62 0.67
N GLY A 356 -17.26 -5.53 1.37
CA GLY A 356 -17.74 -6.78 0.77
C GLY A 356 -18.79 -6.52 -0.31
N GLY A 357 -18.77 -7.32 -1.37
CA GLY A 357 -19.79 -7.27 -2.40
C GLY A 357 -21.14 -7.75 -1.86
N GLY A 358 -22.25 -7.16 -2.31
CA GLY A 358 -23.59 -7.68 -2.07
C GLY A 358 -23.84 -8.96 -2.88
N GLY A 359 -24.73 -9.84 -2.40
CA GLY A 359 -25.12 -11.04 -3.12
C GLY A 359 -26.09 -10.77 -4.28
N GLY A 360 -26.03 -11.57 -5.33
CA GLY A 360 -27.00 -11.54 -6.42
C GLY A 360 -28.32 -12.22 -6.00
N GLY A 361 -29.45 -11.77 -6.53
CA GLY A 361 -30.76 -12.40 -6.34
C GLY A 361 -30.92 -13.68 -7.17
N GLY A 362 -31.73 -14.64 -6.69
CA GLY A 362 -32.03 -15.90 -7.38
C GLY A 362 -33.25 -15.84 -8.32
N GLY A 363 -33.46 -16.86 -9.15
CA GLY A 363 -34.75 -17.18 -9.77
C GLY A 363 -35.43 -16.07 -10.60
N ASN A 364 -34.67 -15.26 -11.33
CA ASN A 364 -35.18 -14.08 -12.05
C ASN A 364 -35.72 -14.37 -13.49
N ASN A 365 -35.95 -15.63 -13.85
CA ASN A 365 -36.68 -16.01 -15.08
C ASN A 365 -36.15 -15.41 -16.40
N GLY A 366 -34.87 -15.03 -16.45
CA GLY A 366 -34.21 -14.39 -17.59
C GLY A 366 -34.61 -12.95 -17.83
N VAL A 367 -35.18 -12.27 -16.83
CA VAL A 367 -35.78 -10.95 -17.03
C VAL A 367 -34.80 -9.83 -16.67
N THR A 368 -34.63 -8.84 -17.53
CA THR A 368 -33.72 -7.71 -17.25
C THR A 368 -34.40 -6.59 -16.45
N PRO A 369 -33.66 -5.83 -15.61
CA PRO A 369 -32.23 -5.98 -15.33
C PRO A 369 -31.95 -7.22 -14.46
N ASN A 370 -30.74 -7.76 -14.59
CA ASN A 370 -30.25 -8.87 -13.78
C ASN A 370 -30.10 -8.42 -12.32
N PRO A 371 -30.55 -9.20 -11.31
CA PRO A 371 -30.49 -8.80 -9.92
C PRO A 371 -29.10 -9.04 -9.34
N ASP A 372 -28.10 -8.41 -9.94
CA ASP A 372 -26.73 -8.49 -9.47
C ASP A 372 -26.57 -7.68 -8.18
N GLY A 373 -25.72 -8.16 -7.28
CA GLY A 373 -25.37 -7.43 -6.07
C GLY A 373 -24.52 -6.20 -6.38
N GLY A 374 -24.58 -5.20 -5.49
CA GLY A 374 -23.73 -4.03 -5.56
C GLY A 374 -22.28 -4.37 -5.19
N ALA A 375 -21.31 -3.79 -5.89
CA ALA A 375 -19.90 -3.87 -5.47
C ALA A 375 -19.67 -3.10 -4.16
N GLY A 376 -18.75 -3.54 -3.32
CA GLY A 376 -18.39 -2.79 -2.11
C GLY A 376 -17.58 -1.53 -2.42
N GLY A 377 -17.44 -0.65 -1.43
CA GLY A 377 -16.58 0.53 -1.52
C GLY A 377 -15.11 0.14 -1.60
N GLY A 378 -14.34 0.89 -2.38
CA GLY A 378 -12.88 0.76 -2.43
C GLY A 378 -12.21 1.40 -1.22
N THR A 379 -10.89 1.44 -1.25
CA THR A 379 -10.09 2.04 -0.17
C THR A 379 -9.48 3.36 -0.63
N ALA A 380 -9.53 4.39 0.22
CA ALA A 380 -8.76 5.61 0.08
C ALA A 380 -7.64 5.63 1.13
N TYR A 381 -6.39 5.67 0.68
CA TYR A 381 -5.19 5.70 1.51
C TYR A 381 -4.41 6.98 1.24
N ILE A 382 -4.54 7.96 2.14
CA ILE A 382 -4.14 9.34 1.87
C ILE A 382 -3.33 9.90 3.04
N TYR A 383 -2.18 10.44 2.70
CA TYR A 383 -1.46 11.37 3.56
C TYR A 383 -1.48 12.75 2.92
N ALA A 384 -1.81 13.77 3.70
CA ALA A 384 -1.75 15.14 3.22
C ALA A 384 -1.40 16.06 4.37
N GLN A 385 -0.44 16.97 4.23
CA GLN A 385 -0.08 17.85 5.34
C GLN A 385 -1.27 18.75 5.76
N TYR A 386 -1.94 19.36 4.78
CA TYR A 386 -3.11 20.20 5.00
C TYR A 386 -4.29 19.71 4.19
N THR A 387 -5.43 19.50 4.83
CA THR A 387 -6.70 19.22 4.14
C THR A 387 -7.71 20.31 4.42
N ASN A 388 -8.34 20.81 3.35
CA ASN A 388 -9.39 21.81 3.45
C ASN A 388 -10.72 21.22 2.95
N ASN A 389 -11.72 21.11 3.83
CA ASN A 389 -13.07 20.67 3.49
C ASN A 389 -13.11 19.25 2.86
N ALA A 390 -12.41 18.30 3.47
CA ALA A 390 -12.26 16.94 2.95
C ALA A 390 -13.62 16.31 2.60
N ASN A 391 -13.76 15.91 1.33
CA ASN A 391 -14.98 15.34 0.76
C ASN A 391 -14.63 13.98 0.13
N ILE A 392 -14.70 12.92 0.93
CA ILE A 392 -14.24 11.58 0.56
C ILE A 392 -15.38 10.59 0.78
N THR A 393 -15.70 9.83 -0.27
CA THR A 393 -16.77 8.82 -0.24
C THR A 393 -16.22 7.45 -0.64
N ALA A 394 -16.30 6.49 0.27
CA ALA A 394 -15.98 5.08 0.08
C ALA A 394 -17.23 4.20 0.20
N LYS A 395 -18.37 4.71 -0.24
CA LYS A 395 -19.67 4.04 -0.11
C LYS A 395 -19.76 2.75 -0.96
N GLY A 396 -20.50 1.77 -0.46
CA GLY A 396 -20.89 0.61 -1.25
C GLY A 396 -21.88 0.92 -2.39
N GLY A 397 -21.75 0.19 -3.49
CA GLY A 397 -22.69 0.21 -4.60
C GLY A 397 -24.05 -0.36 -4.23
N ALA A 398 -25.11 0.19 -4.82
CA ALA A 398 -26.46 -0.33 -4.62
C ALA A 398 -26.66 -1.66 -5.35
N GLY A 399 -27.41 -2.57 -4.75
CA GLY A 399 -27.88 -3.78 -5.40
C GLY A 399 -28.89 -3.46 -6.50
N VAL A 400 -28.94 -4.29 -7.54
CA VAL A 400 -29.87 -4.05 -8.65
C VAL A 400 -31.29 -4.40 -8.22
N GLY A 401 -32.15 -3.38 -8.20
CA GLY A 401 -33.58 -3.49 -7.97
C GLY A 401 -34.40 -3.44 -9.27
N ARG A 402 -35.73 -3.48 -9.12
CA ARG A 402 -36.65 -3.48 -10.25
C ARG A 402 -37.95 -2.71 -9.99
N SER A 403 -38.47 -2.06 -11.02
CA SER A 403 -39.82 -1.48 -11.02
C SER A 403 -40.83 -2.39 -11.75
N GLY A 404 -41.94 -2.74 -11.10
CA GLY A 404 -43.08 -3.46 -11.71
C GLY A 404 -43.53 -4.72 -10.95
N SER A 405 -44.68 -5.29 -11.36
CA SER A 405 -45.30 -6.48 -10.76
C SER A 405 -44.85 -7.76 -11.48
N ILE A 406 -43.54 -7.96 -11.57
CA ILE A 406 -42.96 -9.21 -12.08
C ILE A 406 -42.26 -9.87 -10.91
N ILE A 407 -42.52 -11.15 -10.73
CA ILE A 407 -41.91 -11.96 -9.69
C ILE A 407 -40.48 -12.27 -10.11
N GLY A 408 -39.49 -11.73 -9.40
CA GLY A 408 -38.06 -12.00 -9.61
C GLY A 408 -37.22 -11.31 -8.55
N ALA A 409 -36.17 -11.97 -8.06
CA ALA A 409 -35.37 -11.45 -6.97
C ALA A 409 -34.66 -10.13 -7.31
N VAL A 410 -34.10 -9.51 -6.27
CA VAL A 410 -33.29 -8.29 -6.31
C VAL A 410 -31.90 -8.53 -5.68
N GLY A 411 -30.91 -7.74 -6.07
CA GLY A 411 -29.54 -7.85 -5.53
C GLY A 411 -29.36 -7.16 -4.18
N GLY A 412 -28.43 -7.64 -3.36
CA GLY A 412 -28.01 -6.97 -2.13
C GLY A 412 -27.05 -5.81 -2.39
N GLY A 413 -26.98 -4.83 -1.49
CA GLY A 413 -26.03 -3.72 -1.56
C GLY A 413 -24.63 -4.13 -1.10
N GLY A 414 -23.59 -3.55 -1.71
CA GLY A 414 -22.22 -3.72 -1.26
C GLY A 414 -21.94 -2.91 0.01
N ALA A 415 -20.98 -3.33 0.82
CA ALA A 415 -20.58 -2.59 2.02
C ALA A 415 -19.76 -1.34 1.68
N GLY A 416 -19.62 -0.41 2.63
CA GLY A 416 -18.63 0.65 2.58
C GLY A 416 -17.20 0.09 2.66
N GLY A 417 -16.27 0.76 2.00
CA GLY A 417 -14.84 0.51 2.09
C GLY A 417 -14.16 1.44 3.08
N ASP A 418 -12.83 1.44 3.04
CA ASP A 418 -12.02 2.10 4.05
C ASP A 418 -11.55 3.49 3.62
N ILE A 419 -11.57 4.44 4.55
CA ILE A 419 -10.91 5.73 4.39
C ILE A 419 -9.85 5.87 5.48
N PHE A 420 -8.58 5.79 5.06
CA PHE A 420 -7.43 6.10 5.87
C PHE A 420 -6.88 7.48 5.44
N LEU A 421 -7.04 8.48 6.31
CA LEU A 421 -6.58 9.83 6.08
C LEU A 421 -5.73 10.32 7.26
N ARG A 422 -4.50 10.68 6.97
CA ARG A 422 -3.56 11.28 7.93
C ARG A 422 -3.20 12.68 7.46
N ALA A 423 -3.39 13.66 8.35
CA ALA A 423 -3.02 15.03 8.06
C ALA A 423 -2.51 15.81 9.26
N ALA A 424 -1.57 16.73 9.07
CA ALA A 424 -1.15 17.62 10.15
C ALA A 424 -2.28 18.57 10.54
N THR A 425 -3.05 19.06 9.56
CA THR A 425 -4.31 19.77 9.80
C THR A 425 -5.44 19.14 9.00
N LEU A 426 -6.49 18.74 9.72
CA LEU A 426 -7.66 18.10 9.15
C LEU A 426 -8.91 18.96 9.30
N THR A 427 -9.52 19.33 8.17
CA THR A 427 -10.90 19.84 8.16
C THR A 427 -11.74 18.98 7.22
N THR A 428 -12.85 18.46 7.72
CA THR A 428 -13.72 17.54 7.00
C THR A 428 -15.05 18.21 6.61
N ASN A 429 -15.66 17.70 5.55
CA ASN A 429 -17.01 18.04 5.13
C ASN A 429 -17.87 16.78 5.13
N ILE A 430 -17.59 15.87 4.20
CA ILE A 430 -18.30 14.60 4.04
C ILE A 430 -17.25 13.49 4.05
N MET A 431 -17.42 12.55 4.96
CA MET A 431 -16.69 11.29 5.03
C MET A 431 -17.75 10.19 5.05
N ASP A 432 -18.07 9.63 3.88
CA ASP A 432 -19.15 8.65 3.73
C ASP A 432 -18.58 7.25 3.46
N ILE A 433 -18.69 6.40 4.47
CA ILE A 433 -18.31 4.98 4.49
C ILE A 433 -19.54 4.07 4.57
N SER A 434 -20.73 4.57 4.21
CA SER A 434 -21.96 3.80 4.33
C SER A 434 -22.02 2.62 3.35
N GLY A 435 -22.83 1.62 3.67
CA GLY A 435 -23.19 0.59 2.71
C GLY A 435 -24.12 1.10 1.61
N GLY A 436 -24.11 0.39 0.48
CA GLY A 436 -25.07 0.57 -0.59
C GLY A 436 -26.46 0.07 -0.19
N ALA A 437 -27.50 0.70 -0.75
CA ALA A 437 -28.86 0.20 -0.56
C ALA A 437 -29.03 -1.16 -1.27
N GLY A 438 -29.79 -2.07 -0.66
CA GLY A 438 -30.24 -3.27 -1.35
C GLY A 438 -31.25 -2.93 -2.45
N GLY A 439 -31.22 -3.70 -3.54
CA GLY A 439 -32.21 -3.60 -4.61
C GLY A 439 -33.63 -3.79 -4.07
N GLN A 440 -34.60 -3.14 -4.67
CA GLN A 440 -36.00 -3.19 -4.22
C GLN A 440 -36.89 -3.52 -5.41
N ASP A 441 -37.91 -4.32 -5.19
CA ASP A 441 -39.05 -4.44 -6.10
C ASP A 441 -40.40 -4.48 -5.34
N THR A 442 -41.47 -4.97 -5.97
CA THR A 442 -42.81 -4.99 -5.33
C THR A 442 -42.91 -6.02 -4.19
N PHE A 443 -42.07 -7.03 -4.19
CA PHE A 443 -42.18 -8.23 -3.36
C PHE A 443 -40.93 -8.50 -2.53
N ASP A 444 -39.76 -8.09 -3.02
CA ASP A 444 -38.46 -8.47 -2.51
C ASP A 444 -37.62 -7.22 -2.17
N ALA A 445 -36.83 -7.35 -1.11
CA ALA A 445 -35.91 -6.31 -0.65
C ALA A 445 -34.54 -6.93 -0.40
N GLY A 446 -33.54 -6.50 -1.17
CA GLY A 446 -32.15 -6.87 -0.97
C GLY A 446 -31.63 -6.30 0.34
N GLY A 447 -30.65 -7.00 0.92
CA GLY A 447 -29.96 -6.52 2.10
C GLY A 447 -29.17 -5.26 1.81
N ALA A 448 -29.19 -4.27 2.71
CA ALA A 448 -28.29 -3.12 2.63
C ALA A 448 -26.86 -3.53 3.00
N GLY A 449 -25.85 -2.86 2.45
CA GLY A 449 -24.47 -3.10 2.86
C GLY A 449 -24.18 -2.57 4.27
N GLY A 450 -23.18 -3.15 4.93
CA GLY A 450 -22.59 -2.61 6.15
C GLY A 450 -21.71 -1.39 5.90
N GLU A 451 -21.41 -0.64 6.95
CA GLU A 451 -20.43 0.45 6.96
C GLU A 451 -18.98 -0.05 6.94
N GLY A 452 -18.10 0.72 6.30
CA GLY A 452 -16.66 0.48 6.21
C GLY A 452 -15.83 1.08 7.35
N GLY A 453 -14.50 1.09 7.19
CA GLY A 453 -13.57 1.69 8.14
C GLY A 453 -13.34 3.17 7.91
N LEU A 454 -13.29 3.95 8.98
CA LEU A 454 -12.90 5.37 8.92
C LEU A 454 -11.81 5.65 9.95
N ASP A 455 -10.66 6.06 9.46
CA ASP A 455 -9.56 6.56 10.27
C ASP A 455 -9.03 7.86 9.67
N ALA A 456 -9.69 8.96 10.04
CA ALA A 456 -9.33 10.31 9.63
C ALA A 456 -8.85 11.08 10.85
N THR A 457 -7.53 11.10 11.07
CA THR A 457 -6.93 11.71 12.26
C THR A 457 -5.92 12.78 11.90
N THR A 458 -5.79 13.73 12.84
CA THR A 458 -4.65 14.63 12.84
C THR A 458 -3.45 13.91 13.41
N THR A 459 -2.41 13.73 12.61
CA THR A 459 -1.09 13.34 13.12
C THR A 459 -0.12 14.37 12.58
N GLU A 460 0.86 14.76 13.37
CA GLU A 460 1.94 15.57 12.85
C GLU A 460 2.90 14.68 12.01
N GLY A 461 2.79 13.34 12.09
CA GLY A 461 3.64 12.41 11.35
C GLY A 461 5.07 12.40 11.87
N ASN A 462 5.85 11.37 11.53
CA ASN A 462 7.27 11.36 11.82
C ASN A 462 8.02 12.17 10.75
N ALA A 463 9.11 12.81 11.15
CA ALA A 463 10.05 13.45 10.25
C ALA A 463 11.31 12.58 10.12
N ILE A 464 11.64 12.19 8.89
CA ILE A 464 12.91 11.58 8.55
C ILE A 464 13.86 12.69 8.10
N ILE A 465 15.01 12.78 8.75
CA ILE A 465 16.03 13.79 8.52
C ILE A 465 17.29 13.09 8.05
N ASN A 466 17.58 13.22 6.76
CA ASN A 466 18.77 12.74 6.10
C ASN A 466 19.79 13.88 5.98
N VAL A 467 20.97 13.71 6.59
CA VAL A 467 22.08 14.68 6.49
C VAL A 467 23.33 14.01 5.95
N ILE A 468 23.93 14.64 4.94
CA ILE A 468 25.13 14.14 4.27
C ILE A 468 26.21 15.22 4.33
N GLY A 469 27.20 15.00 5.19
CA GLY A 469 28.39 15.84 5.28
C GLY A 469 29.48 15.31 4.34
N THR A 470 30.00 16.19 3.49
CA THR A 470 31.04 15.87 2.51
C THR A 470 32.24 16.80 2.68
N ALA A 471 33.40 16.25 3.04
CA ALA A 471 34.66 16.99 3.04
C ALA A 471 35.46 16.64 1.79
N THR A 472 35.90 17.66 1.04
CA THR A 472 36.61 17.50 -0.24
C THR A 472 38.03 18.00 -0.16
N ASP A 473 38.98 17.29 -0.78
CA ASP A 473 40.35 17.75 -0.99
C ASP A 473 40.91 17.32 -2.36
N ASP A 474 42.18 17.65 -2.61
CA ASP A 474 42.90 17.33 -3.85
C ASP A 474 43.06 15.82 -4.12
N THR A 475 42.75 14.96 -3.15
CA THR A 475 42.96 13.51 -3.20
C THR A 475 41.67 12.68 -3.16
N GLY A 476 40.53 13.26 -2.80
CA GLY A 476 39.24 12.58 -2.79
C GLY A 476 38.13 13.29 -2.02
N SER A 477 37.04 12.58 -1.80
CA SER A 477 35.87 13.03 -1.04
C SER A 477 35.60 12.09 0.14
N TYR A 478 35.36 12.65 1.31
CA TYR A 478 35.02 11.94 2.54
C TYR A 478 33.57 12.23 2.89
N VAL A 479 32.73 11.19 2.95
CA VAL A 479 31.28 11.32 3.12
C VAL A 479 30.83 10.66 4.43
N ARG A 480 29.95 11.35 5.16
CA ARG A 480 29.23 10.86 6.34
C ARG A 480 27.74 11.09 6.13
N LYS A 481 26.93 10.04 6.33
CA LYS A 481 25.48 10.06 6.15
C LYS A 481 24.84 9.69 7.47
N ILE A 482 23.92 10.52 7.97
CA ILE A 482 23.17 10.28 9.19
C ILE A 482 21.70 10.43 8.86
N GLU A 483 20.91 9.45 9.27
CA GLU A 483 19.46 9.48 9.20
C GLU A 483 18.90 9.52 10.62
N ILE A 484 17.93 10.41 10.85
CA ILE A 484 17.27 10.59 12.13
C ILE A 484 15.77 10.58 11.88
N GLU A 485 15.06 9.74 12.60
CA GLU A 485 13.60 9.76 12.64
C GLU A 485 13.16 10.43 13.94
N ALA A 486 12.36 11.48 13.81
CA ALA A 486 11.81 12.23 14.94
C ALA A 486 10.29 12.21 14.93
N ASP A 487 9.68 12.05 16.11
CA ASP A 487 8.25 12.32 16.29
C ASP A 487 7.98 13.82 16.29
N SER A 488 6.71 14.17 16.34
CA SER A 488 6.28 15.56 16.28
C SER A 488 6.59 16.42 17.49
N ASP A 489 6.88 15.78 18.62
CA ASP A 489 7.41 16.42 19.82
C ASP A 489 8.94 16.59 19.74
N LEU A 490 9.56 16.27 18.59
CA LEU A 490 11.00 16.24 18.33
C LEU A 490 11.76 15.21 19.18
N ASN A 491 11.09 14.18 19.68
CA ASN A 491 11.76 13.04 20.27
C ASN A 491 12.34 12.18 19.16
N ILE A 492 13.61 11.80 19.29
CA ILE A 492 14.25 10.87 18.36
C ILE A 492 13.67 9.47 18.60
N ILE A 493 12.96 8.95 17.60
CA ILE A 493 12.40 7.60 17.58
C ILE A 493 13.50 6.61 17.20
N ASN A 494 14.24 6.94 16.13
CA ASN A 494 15.31 6.13 15.60
C ASN A 494 16.44 7.00 15.04
N TRP A 495 17.65 6.49 15.00
CA TRP A 495 18.75 7.13 14.27
C TRP A 495 19.77 6.09 13.83
N GLN A 496 20.37 6.31 12.66
CA GLN A 496 21.42 5.45 12.13
C GLN A 496 22.48 6.25 11.37
N GLU A 497 23.71 5.75 11.40
CA GLU A 497 24.77 6.21 10.52
C GLU A 497 24.82 5.27 9.31
N LEU A 498 24.48 5.79 8.14
CA LEU A 498 24.43 5.00 6.91
C LEU A 498 25.86 4.78 6.40
N THR A 499 26.25 3.52 6.23
CA THR A 499 27.53 3.17 5.61
C THR A 499 27.49 3.41 4.11
N ASN A 500 28.60 3.91 3.55
CA ASN A 500 28.73 4.20 2.11
C ASN A 500 28.69 2.97 1.22
#